data_AF-A0A671YZ37-F1
#
_entry.id   AF-A0A671YZ37-F1
#
_cell.length_a   1.000
_cell.length_b   1.000
_cell.length_c   1.000
_cell.angle_alpha   90.00
_cell.angle_beta   90.00
_cell.angle_gamma   90.00
#
_symmetry.space_group_name_H-M   'P 1'
#
loop_
_entity.id
_entity.type
_entity.pdbx_description
1 polymer ?
#
loop_
_entity_poly.entity_id
_entity_poly.type
_entity_poly.pdbx_seq_one_letter_code
_entity_poly.pdbx_strand_id
1 'polypeptide(L)'
;AQRVSGRMRRCWTVRMKSRGGAAESHSGVCQRNLKSNLQKKFQCVFEGIATAGNPTLLNQIYTELYITEGGTTEVNDEHEVRQIETASRKPHRPETTVRREDIFKASLGRVEPIRTVMTKGVAGIGKTVLTQKFTLDWAEDKDNQDIQFTFPFTFRELNVLKEKKFSLVELVHHFFTETKEICSFEEFQVVFIFDGLDECRLPLDFHNTKILADATKSTSVDVLLTNLIRGNLLPSARLWITTRPAAANQIPPGCVDMVTEVRGFTDPQKEEYFRKRFRDKEQASRIFSHIKTSRSLHIMCHIPVFCWITATVLEDVLKTREGGELPKTLTEMYIHFLVVQSKVKNVKYDGGAEIDPHWTPDSRKMIESLGKLAFEQLQKGNLIFYESDLTECGIGIRAASVYSGVFTQIFKEERGLYQDKVFCFVHLSVQEFLAALHVHLTFINSRVNLLAEEHITDHQSTETRLYQSAVDEALQSPNGHLDLFLRFLLGLSLHTNQSLLQGLQTQTGSISKTNQKTVGYIKKKFEETLFPERSINLFHCLNELNDCSLVEEIQQYLRSGRLSTNKLSPAQWSALVFILLSSEEDLGVFDLKKYSASEEALLRLLPVVKASKKVL
;
A
#
# COMPACT_ATOMS: atom_id res chain seq x y z
N ALA A 1 22.39 -19.67 -46.79
CA ALA A 1 20.92 -19.60 -46.95
C ALA A 1 20.21 -20.99 -47.00
N GLN A 2 20.72 -22.04 -46.34
CA GLN A 2 20.10 -23.39 -46.39
C GLN A 2 19.74 -24.00 -45.02
N ARG A 3 19.85 -23.25 -43.91
CA ARG A 3 19.39 -23.70 -42.57
C ARG A 3 18.03 -23.15 -42.12
N VAL A 4 17.47 -22.17 -42.84
CA VAL A 4 16.16 -21.57 -42.50
C VAL A 4 14.98 -22.34 -43.13
N SER A 5 15.20 -23.08 -44.24
CA SER A 5 14.11 -23.84 -44.88
C SER A 5 13.68 -25.11 -44.11
N GLY A 6 14.51 -25.61 -43.19
CA GLY A 6 14.25 -26.84 -42.43
C GLY A 6 13.28 -26.68 -41.25
N ARG A 7 13.14 -25.47 -40.69
CA ARG A 7 12.11 -25.18 -39.65
C ARG A 7 10.75 -24.88 -40.28
N MET A 8 10.74 -24.17 -41.39
CA MET A 8 9.51 -23.81 -42.10
C MET A 8 8.81 -25.02 -42.73
N ARG A 9 9.58 -26.03 -43.20
CA ARG A 9 9.00 -27.30 -43.68
C ARG A 9 8.37 -28.15 -42.58
N ARG A 10 8.86 -28.09 -41.33
CA ARG A 10 8.21 -28.81 -40.22
C ARG A 10 6.83 -28.25 -39.87
N CYS A 11 6.59 -26.96 -40.09
CA CYS A 11 5.28 -26.35 -39.88
C CYS A 11 4.23 -26.80 -40.92
N TRP A 12 4.64 -27.03 -42.18
CA TRP A 12 3.73 -27.47 -43.24
C TRP A 12 3.41 -28.97 -43.18
N THR A 13 4.36 -29.83 -42.76
CA THR A 13 4.12 -31.28 -42.66
C THR A 13 3.17 -31.68 -41.50
N VAL A 14 2.88 -30.76 -40.57
CA VAL A 14 1.98 -30.98 -39.42
C VAL A 14 0.50 -31.02 -39.82
N ARG A 15 0.15 -30.66 -41.06
CA ARG A 15 -1.25 -30.67 -41.54
C ARG A 15 -1.77 -32.04 -42.00
N MET A 16 -0.97 -33.12 -41.97
CA MET A 16 -1.34 -34.41 -42.59
C MET A 16 -1.08 -35.68 -41.76
N LYS A 17 -1.04 -35.61 -40.42
CA LYS A 17 -1.11 -36.83 -39.59
C LYS A 17 -2.02 -36.64 -38.37
N SER A 18 -3.34 -36.58 -38.62
CA SER A 18 -4.35 -36.97 -37.64
C SER A 18 -5.17 -38.13 -38.21
N ARG A 19 -4.69 -39.36 -38.02
CA ARG A 19 -5.52 -40.57 -38.10
C ARG A 19 -5.23 -41.42 -36.86
N GLY A 20 -6.22 -41.50 -35.97
CA GLY A 20 -6.36 -42.53 -34.93
C GLY A 20 -5.57 -42.29 -33.64
N GLY A 21 -6.27 -41.79 -32.61
CA GLY A 21 -5.77 -41.64 -31.24
C GLY A 21 -5.90 -40.20 -30.75
N ALA A 22 -6.58 -39.97 -29.62
CA ALA A 22 -6.70 -38.67 -28.99
C ALA A 22 -5.32 -38.22 -28.45
N ALA A 23 -4.46 -37.74 -29.34
CA ALA A 23 -3.22 -37.08 -29.01
C ALA A 23 -3.57 -35.64 -28.61
N GLU A 24 -3.23 -35.29 -27.37
CA GLU A 24 -3.37 -33.93 -26.86
C GLU A 24 -2.55 -32.96 -27.72
N SER A 25 -3.12 -31.80 -28.08
CA SER A 25 -2.40 -30.81 -28.86
C SER A 25 -1.19 -30.26 -28.07
N HIS A 26 -0.09 -29.95 -28.76
CA HIS A 26 1.11 -29.36 -28.14
C HIS A 26 0.78 -28.08 -27.32
N SER A 27 -0.20 -27.30 -27.75
CA SER A 27 -0.69 -26.13 -27.01
C SER A 27 -1.34 -26.50 -25.69
N GLY A 28 -2.10 -27.61 -25.62
CA GLY A 28 -2.72 -28.11 -24.40
C GLY A 28 -1.68 -28.57 -23.36
N VAL A 29 -0.59 -29.19 -23.81
CA VAL A 29 0.54 -29.56 -22.94
C VAL A 29 1.23 -28.31 -22.37
N CYS A 30 1.51 -27.32 -23.21
CA CYS A 30 2.10 -26.05 -22.76
C CYS A 30 1.21 -25.34 -21.74
N GLN A 31 -0.10 -25.29 -22.00
CA GLN A 31 -1.07 -24.66 -21.11
C GLN A 31 -1.11 -25.34 -19.73
N ARG A 32 -1.18 -26.68 -19.67
CA ARG A 32 -1.17 -27.41 -18.39
C ARG A 32 0.11 -27.20 -17.59
N ASN A 33 1.27 -27.21 -18.26
CA ASN A 33 2.56 -26.95 -17.61
C ASN A 33 2.63 -25.53 -17.05
N LEU A 34 2.16 -24.54 -17.82
CA LEU A 34 2.08 -23.16 -17.36
C LEU A 34 1.15 -23.03 -16.15
N LYS A 35 -0.07 -23.59 -16.21
CA LYS A 35 -1.03 -23.60 -15.08
C LYS A 35 -0.39 -24.23 -13.84
N SER A 36 0.25 -25.39 -13.95
CA SER A 36 0.91 -26.05 -12.80
C SER A 36 2.02 -25.18 -12.17
N ASN A 37 2.81 -24.50 -12.99
CA ASN A 37 3.88 -23.64 -12.46
C ASN A 37 3.35 -22.35 -11.84
N LEU A 38 2.30 -21.75 -12.41
CA LEU A 38 1.63 -20.58 -11.81
C LEU A 38 0.89 -20.95 -10.51
N GLN A 39 0.25 -22.12 -10.44
CA GLN A 39 -0.30 -22.65 -9.20
C GLN A 39 0.79 -22.73 -8.13
N LYS A 40 1.92 -23.40 -8.41
CA LYS A 40 3.04 -23.50 -7.45
C LYS A 40 3.59 -22.12 -7.05
N LYS A 41 3.65 -21.17 -7.99
CA LYS A 41 4.16 -19.81 -7.75
C LYS A 41 3.25 -18.99 -6.83
N PHE A 42 1.93 -19.10 -6.98
CA PHE A 42 0.96 -18.21 -6.29
C PHE A 42 0.06 -18.89 -5.26
N GLN A 43 0.13 -20.22 -5.12
CA GLN A 43 -0.66 -20.97 -4.15
C GLN A 43 -0.37 -20.54 -2.70
N CYS A 44 0.85 -20.09 -2.43
CA CYS A 44 1.33 -19.75 -1.10
C CYS A 44 1.70 -18.27 -1.02
N VAL A 45 1.21 -17.58 0.00
CA VAL A 45 1.66 -16.22 0.32
C VAL A 45 2.35 -16.24 1.68
N PHE A 46 3.45 -15.50 1.78
CA PHE A 46 4.16 -15.32 3.03
C PHE A 46 3.60 -14.09 3.75
N GLU A 47 2.74 -14.31 4.74
CA GLU A 47 2.45 -13.32 5.77
C GLU A 47 3.65 -13.21 6.75
N GLY A 48 4.85 -12.89 6.25
CA GLY A 48 6.05 -12.72 7.08
C GLY A 48 7.37 -13.23 6.51
N ILE A 49 8.22 -13.80 7.38
CA ILE A 49 9.57 -14.27 7.05
C ILE A 49 9.47 -15.58 6.26
N ALA A 50 9.97 -15.56 5.01
CA ALA A 50 9.82 -16.62 4.01
C ALA A 50 10.52 -17.95 4.37
N THR A 51 11.42 -17.96 5.37
CA THR A 51 12.28 -19.11 5.67
C THR A 51 11.77 -20.06 6.76
N ALA A 52 10.69 -19.75 7.49
CA ALA A 52 10.26 -20.59 8.63
C ALA A 52 8.75 -20.60 8.96
N GLY A 53 7.85 -20.26 8.04
CA GLY A 53 6.40 -20.38 8.24
C GLY A 53 5.83 -21.47 7.36
N ASN A 54 4.94 -22.32 7.90
CA ASN A 54 4.07 -23.14 7.05
C ASN A 54 3.45 -22.23 5.99
N PRO A 55 3.62 -22.50 4.69
CA PRO A 55 3.06 -21.65 3.66
C PRO A 55 1.55 -21.54 3.87
N THR A 56 1.06 -20.32 4.08
CA THR A 56 -0.38 -20.10 4.17
C THR A 56 -0.93 -20.08 2.76
N LEU A 57 -1.92 -20.94 2.51
CA LEU A 57 -2.55 -21.01 1.21
C LEU A 57 -3.27 -19.68 0.96
N LEU A 58 -3.00 -19.04 -0.18
CA LEU A 58 -3.63 -17.77 -0.56
C LEU A 58 -5.16 -17.88 -0.46
N ASN A 59 -5.71 -19.00 -0.93
CA ASN A 59 -7.15 -19.28 -0.88
C ASN A 59 -7.74 -19.31 0.55
N GLN A 60 -6.95 -19.57 1.59
CA GLN A 60 -7.43 -19.60 2.99
C GLN A 60 -7.50 -18.20 3.61
N ILE A 61 -6.59 -17.31 3.23
CA ILE A 61 -6.46 -15.96 3.82
C ILE A 61 -7.00 -14.85 2.92
N TYR A 62 -7.20 -15.11 1.63
CA TYR A 62 -7.68 -14.10 0.69
C TYR A 62 -9.09 -13.64 1.10
N THR A 63 -9.21 -12.35 1.36
CA THR A 63 -10.48 -11.64 1.51
C THR A 63 -10.71 -10.85 0.22
N GLU A 64 -11.92 -10.94 -0.33
CA GLU A 64 -12.24 -10.22 -1.57
C GLU A 64 -12.04 -8.72 -1.39
N LEU A 65 -11.47 -8.06 -2.39
CA LEU A 65 -11.23 -6.61 -2.36
C LEU A 65 -12.42 -5.86 -2.92
N TYR A 66 -12.75 -4.69 -2.34
CA TYR A 66 -13.73 -3.80 -2.94
C TYR A 66 -13.10 -3.08 -4.13
N ILE A 67 -13.60 -3.35 -5.32
CA ILE A 67 -13.12 -2.79 -6.59
C ILE A 67 -14.29 -2.05 -7.24
N THR A 68 -14.01 -0.86 -7.72
CA THR A 68 -14.99 0.01 -8.38
C THR A 68 -14.50 0.41 -9.76
N GLU A 69 -15.43 0.65 -10.68
CA GLU A 69 -15.11 1.30 -11.94
C GLU A 69 -14.61 2.72 -11.64
N GLY A 70 -13.36 2.97 -12.02
CA GLY A 70 -12.69 4.24 -11.77
C GLY A 70 -13.16 5.30 -12.77
N GLY A 71 -12.98 6.57 -12.39
CA GLY A 71 -13.24 7.71 -13.28
C GLY A 71 -12.16 7.86 -14.36
N THR A 72 -11.55 9.05 -14.43
CA THR A 72 -10.52 9.37 -15.43
C THR A 72 -9.15 8.80 -15.05
N THR A 73 -8.23 8.78 -16.03
CA THR A 73 -6.81 8.48 -15.77
C THR A 73 -6.07 9.61 -15.04
N GLU A 74 -6.78 10.63 -14.53
CA GLU A 74 -6.22 11.77 -13.80
C GLU A 74 -5.29 11.33 -12.66
N VAL A 75 -4.27 12.16 -12.47
CA VAL A 75 -3.22 11.99 -11.47
C VAL A 75 -3.75 12.52 -10.15
N ASN A 76 -3.67 11.68 -9.11
CA ASN A 76 -3.80 12.14 -7.74
C ASN A 76 -2.41 12.15 -7.10
N ASP A 77 -1.89 13.36 -6.86
CA ASP A 77 -0.58 13.60 -6.26
C ASP A 77 -0.64 13.74 -4.72
N GLU A 78 -1.82 13.62 -4.12
CA GLU A 78 -1.96 13.61 -2.65
C GLU A 78 -1.22 12.43 -2.04
N HIS A 79 -0.69 12.62 -0.84
CA HIS A 79 -0.04 11.56 -0.10
C HIS A 79 -1.02 10.42 0.25
N GLU A 80 -0.50 9.19 0.31
CA GLU A 80 -1.32 7.98 0.44
C GLU A 80 -2.23 8.02 1.68
N VAL A 81 -1.77 8.58 2.79
CA VAL A 81 -2.59 8.70 4.01
C VAL A 81 -3.88 9.51 3.79
N ARG A 82 -3.84 10.58 2.99
CA ARG A 82 -5.03 11.40 2.67
C ARG A 82 -5.99 10.67 1.75
N GLN A 83 -5.45 9.90 0.81
CA GLN A 83 -6.24 9.05 -0.08
C GLN A 83 -6.96 7.95 0.71
N ILE A 84 -6.28 7.31 1.67
CA ILE A 84 -6.86 6.29 2.57
C ILE A 84 -7.98 6.89 3.42
N GLU A 85 -7.73 8.06 4.03
CA GLU A 85 -8.74 8.75 4.83
C GLU A 85 -9.96 9.13 3.99
N THR A 86 -9.76 9.55 2.75
CA THR A 86 -10.86 9.89 1.83
C THR A 86 -11.63 8.66 1.37
N ALA A 87 -10.94 7.58 1.00
CA ALA A 87 -11.56 6.32 0.57
C ALA A 87 -12.30 5.60 1.71
N SER A 88 -11.87 5.80 2.97
CA SER A 88 -12.57 5.27 4.14
C SER A 88 -13.88 5.99 4.46
N ARG A 89 -14.14 7.17 3.87
CA ARG A 89 -15.38 7.93 4.08
C ARG A 89 -16.50 7.34 3.22
N LYS A 90 -17.73 7.41 3.72
CA LYS A 90 -18.91 6.98 2.96
C LYS A 90 -19.03 7.79 1.65
N PRO A 91 -19.10 7.12 0.48
CA PRO A 91 -19.11 7.82 -0.80
C PRO A 91 -20.41 8.58 -1.01
N HIS A 92 -20.34 9.70 -1.74
CA HIS A 92 -21.50 10.53 -2.07
C HIS A 92 -22.49 9.81 -3.01
N ARG A 93 -22.00 8.91 -3.86
CA ARG A 93 -22.82 8.20 -4.85
C ARG A 93 -22.57 6.69 -4.77
N PRO A 94 -23.58 5.87 -5.13
CA PRO A 94 -23.36 4.44 -5.33
C PRO A 94 -22.31 4.25 -6.43
N GLU A 95 -21.24 3.52 -6.10
CA GLU A 95 -20.17 3.20 -7.03
C GLU A 95 -20.53 1.94 -7.82
N THR A 96 -20.15 1.88 -9.10
CA THR A 96 -20.29 0.66 -9.89
C THR A 96 -19.21 -0.32 -9.43
N THR A 97 -19.63 -1.38 -8.75
CA THR A 97 -18.72 -2.42 -8.26
C THR A 97 -18.31 -3.34 -9.40
N VAL A 98 -17.03 -3.72 -9.42
CA VAL A 98 -16.48 -4.65 -10.40
C VAL A 98 -16.00 -5.88 -9.65
N ARG A 99 -16.50 -7.06 -10.03
CA ARG A 99 -15.96 -8.33 -9.51
C ARG A 99 -14.68 -8.67 -10.25
N ARG A 100 -13.74 -9.35 -9.58
CA ARG A 100 -12.45 -9.75 -10.15
C ARG A 100 -12.61 -10.60 -11.42
N GLU A 101 -13.59 -11.48 -11.44
CA GLU A 101 -13.97 -12.35 -12.55
C GLU A 101 -14.67 -11.64 -13.71
N ASP A 102 -15.12 -10.40 -13.47
CA ASP A 102 -15.77 -9.56 -14.45
C ASP A 102 -14.83 -8.44 -14.94
N ILE A 103 -13.54 -8.45 -14.56
CA ILE A 103 -12.58 -7.37 -14.85
C ILE A 103 -12.41 -7.07 -16.35
N PHE A 104 -12.65 -8.04 -17.24
CA PHE A 104 -12.60 -7.84 -18.69
C PHE A 104 -13.98 -7.83 -19.36
N LYS A 105 -15.07 -7.90 -18.58
CA LYS A 105 -16.43 -7.90 -19.11
C LYS A 105 -16.92 -6.47 -19.26
N ALA A 106 -17.54 -6.17 -20.40
CA ALA A 106 -18.10 -4.86 -20.65
C ALA A 106 -19.18 -4.51 -19.61
N SER A 107 -19.17 -3.28 -19.10
CA SER A 107 -20.25 -2.74 -18.30
C SER A 107 -21.55 -2.65 -19.12
N LEU A 108 -22.70 -2.72 -18.45
CA LEU A 108 -24.04 -2.68 -19.07
C LEU A 108 -24.17 -1.45 -19.97
N GLY A 109 -24.12 -1.64 -21.29
CA GLY A 109 -24.27 -0.58 -22.30
C GLY A 109 -23.07 -0.32 -23.22
N ARG A 110 -21.89 -0.92 -22.96
CA ARG A 110 -20.77 -0.88 -23.91
C ARG A 110 -20.92 -1.92 -25.02
N VAL A 111 -20.74 -1.48 -26.27
CA VAL A 111 -20.72 -2.34 -27.48
C VAL A 111 -19.30 -2.88 -27.75
N GLU A 112 -18.27 -2.14 -27.37
CA GLU A 112 -16.87 -2.51 -27.63
C GLU A 112 -16.28 -3.38 -26.51
N PRO A 113 -15.51 -4.43 -26.86
CA PRO A 113 -14.87 -5.31 -25.88
C PRO A 113 -13.74 -4.59 -25.13
N ILE A 114 -13.61 -4.85 -23.84
CA ILE A 114 -12.52 -4.31 -23.01
C ILE A 114 -11.24 -5.09 -23.31
N ARG A 115 -10.23 -4.41 -23.85
CA ARG A 115 -8.91 -4.97 -24.11
C ARG A 115 -7.93 -4.61 -23.01
N THR A 116 -7.80 -3.33 -22.67
CA THR A 116 -6.83 -2.83 -21.69
C THR A 116 -7.54 -2.31 -20.44
N VAL A 117 -7.25 -2.94 -19.30
CA VAL A 117 -7.70 -2.50 -17.97
C VAL A 117 -6.53 -1.91 -17.20
N MET A 118 -6.73 -0.71 -16.64
CA MET A 118 -5.80 -0.12 -15.68
C MET A 118 -6.43 -0.12 -14.29
N THR A 119 -5.81 -0.81 -13.34
CA THR A 119 -6.25 -0.83 -11.94
C THR A 119 -5.35 0.06 -11.08
N LYS A 120 -5.94 1.11 -10.51
CA LYS A 120 -5.30 2.04 -9.59
C LYS A 120 -5.55 1.66 -8.14
N GLY A 121 -4.68 2.14 -7.25
CA GLY A 121 -4.89 2.11 -5.80
C GLY A 121 -3.61 2.44 -5.04
N VAL A 122 -3.71 2.86 -3.79
CA VAL A 122 -2.55 3.21 -2.95
C VAL A 122 -1.64 2.01 -2.68
N ALA A 123 -0.45 2.23 -2.11
CA ALA A 123 0.42 1.12 -1.71
C ALA A 123 -0.27 0.21 -0.67
N GLY A 124 0.14 -1.06 -0.64
CA GLY A 124 -0.40 -2.03 0.33
C GLY A 124 -1.88 -2.43 0.15
N ILE A 125 -2.62 -1.79 -0.77
CA ILE A 125 -4.07 -2.01 -0.97
C ILE A 125 -4.44 -3.41 -1.49
N GLY A 126 -3.46 -4.16 -1.99
CA GLY A 126 -3.66 -5.53 -2.47
C GLY A 126 -3.71 -5.69 -3.99
N LYS A 127 -3.30 -4.70 -4.79
CA LYS A 127 -3.23 -4.81 -6.27
C LYS A 127 -2.47 -6.06 -6.74
N THR A 128 -1.28 -6.31 -6.18
CA THR A 128 -0.47 -7.49 -6.50
C THR A 128 -1.15 -8.79 -6.05
N VAL A 129 -1.77 -8.81 -4.87
CA VAL A 129 -2.48 -10.00 -4.37
C VAL A 129 -3.71 -10.30 -5.22
N LEU A 130 -4.38 -9.27 -5.73
CA LEU A 130 -5.53 -9.38 -6.64
C LEU A 130 -5.13 -10.07 -7.96
N THR A 131 -4.04 -9.63 -8.60
CA THR A 131 -3.56 -10.21 -9.85
C THR A 131 -3.01 -11.64 -9.65
N GLN A 132 -2.35 -11.89 -8.53
CA GLN A 132 -1.93 -13.24 -8.13
C GLN A 132 -3.13 -14.17 -7.93
N LYS A 133 -4.18 -13.69 -7.24
CA LYS A 133 -5.40 -14.47 -7.00
C LYS A 133 -6.16 -14.77 -8.29
N PHE A 134 -6.29 -13.79 -9.19
CA PHE A 134 -6.85 -14.00 -10.52
C PHE A 134 -6.09 -15.09 -11.28
N THR A 135 -4.75 -15.01 -11.28
CA THR A 135 -3.90 -15.99 -11.95
C THR A 135 -4.03 -17.38 -11.33
N LEU A 136 -4.11 -17.47 -10.00
CA LEU A 136 -4.29 -18.72 -9.28
C LEU A 136 -5.63 -19.37 -9.61
N ASP A 137 -6.73 -18.61 -9.62
CA ASP A 137 -8.06 -19.13 -9.94
C ASP A 137 -8.17 -19.59 -11.40
N TRP A 138 -7.55 -18.87 -12.34
CA TRP A 138 -7.43 -19.33 -13.73
C TRP A 138 -6.64 -20.64 -13.82
N ALA A 139 -5.53 -20.74 -13.08
CA ALA A 139 -4.67 -21.90 -13.10
C ALA A 139 -5.31 -23.12 -12.42
N GLU A 140 -6.14 -22.92 -11.39
CA GLU A 140 -6.94 -23.95 -10.69
C GLU A 140 -8.25 -24.32 -11.40
N ASP A 141 -8.46 -23.84 -12.63
CA ASP A 141 -9.67 -24.09 -13.43
C ASP A 141 -10.98 -23.59 -12.79
N LYS A 142 -10.90 -22.60 -11.90
CA LYS A 142 -12.07 -22.06 -11.17
C LYS A 142 -12.81 -20.98 -11.95
N ASP A 143 -12.08 -20.15 -12.70
CA ASP A 143 -12.65 -18.98 -13.36
C ASP A 143 -11.88 -18.57 -14.63
N ASN A 144 -12.47 -17.71 -15.47
CA ASN A 144 -11.90 -17.16 -16.71
C ASN A 144 -11.39 -18.24 -17.69
N GLN A 145 -12.16 -19.31 -17.88
CA GLN A 145 -11.80 -20.41 -18.78
C GLN A 145 -11.94 -20.06 -20.27
N ASP A 146 -12.43 -18.86 -20.59
CA ASP A 146 -12.33 -18.26 -21.92
C ASP A 146 -10.88 -17.87 -22.29
N ILE A 147 -9.99 -17.78 -21.30
CA ILE A 147 -8.57 -17.42 -21.48
C ILE A 147 -7.71 -18.68 -21.66
N GLN A 148 -6.97 -18.74 -22.77
CA GLN A 148 -6.06 -19.85 -23.06
C GLN A 148 -4.70 -19.70 -22.38
N PHE A 149 -4.14 -18.49 -22.31
CA PHE A 149 -2.87 -18.24 -21.63
C PHE A 149 -2.91 -16.95 -20.81
N THR A 150 -2.35 -17.00 -19.60
CA THR A 150 -2.17 -15.84 -18.73
C THR A 150 -0.68 -15.68 -18.40
N PHE A 151 -0.12 -14.51 -18.68
CA PHE A 151 1.28 -14.19 -18.47
C PHE A 151 1.44 -13.01 -17.52
N PRO A 152 1.65 -13.27 -16.21
CA PRO A 152 1.90 -12.21 -15.24
C PRO A 152 3.37 -11.78 -15.23
N PHE A 153 3.58 -10.51 -15.55
CA PHE A 153 4.86 -9.81 -15.47
C PHE A 153 4.79 -8.74 -14.39
N THR A 154 5.89 -8.49 -13.71
CA THR A 154 6.08 -7.27 -12.93
C THR A 154 6.91 -6.26 -13.73
N PHE A 155 6.61 -4.97 -13.64
CA PHE A 155 7.49 -3.94 -14.24
C PHE A 155 8.89 -3.98 -13.65
N ARG A 156 9.03 -4.40 -12.39
CA ARG A 156 10.34 -4.68 -11.76
C ARG A 156 11.15 -5.69 -12.56
N GLU A 157 10.57 -6.86 -12.89
CA GLU A 157 11.21 -7.89 -13.72
C GLU A 157 11.54 -7.38 -15.13
N LEU A 158 10.66 -6.55 -15.72
CA LEU A 158 10.83 -6.02 -17.07
C LEU A 158 11.92 -4.93 -17.15
N ASN A 159 12.05 -4.09 -16.13
CA ASN A 159 13.10 -3.07 -16.04
C ASN A 159 14.49 -3.69 -16.20
N VAL A 160 14.64 -4.93 -15.74
CA VAL A 160 15.90 -5.65 -15.78
C VAL A 160 16.32 -6.03 -17.22
N LEU A 161 15.38 -6.01 -18.17
CA LEU A 161 15.63 -6.33 -19.57
C LEU A 161 15.80 -5.08 -20.45
N LYS A 162 15.89 -3.88 -19.85
CA LYS A 162 15.97 -2.58 -20.55
C LYS A 162 17.04 -2.51 -21.65
N GLU A 163 18.21 -3.11 -21.43
CA GLU A 163 19.32 -3.07 -22.39
C GLU A 163 19.32 -4.23 -23.40
N LYS A 164 18.39 -5.18 -23.24
CA LYS A 164 18.29 -6.37 -24.09
C LYS A 164 17.21 -6.18 -25.14
N LYS A 165 17.33 -6.95 -26.22
CA LYS A 165 16.33 -6.99 -27.29
C LYS A 165 15.68 -8.36 -27.34
N PHE A 166 14.36 -8.36 -27.49
CA PHE A 166 13.52 -9.54 -27.57
C PHE A 166 12.48 -9.32 -28.66
N SER A 167 12.04 -10.40 -29.31
CA SER A 167 10.70 -10.45 -29.87
C SER A 167 9.67 -10.70 -28.75
N LEU A 168 8.38 -10.48 -29.00
CA LEU A 168 7.38 -10.74 -27.97
C LEU A 168 7.34 -12.23 -27.57
N VAL A 169 7.48 -13.12 -28.56
CA VAL A 169 7.55 -14.57 -28.32
C VAL A 169 8.80 -14.93 -27.49
N GLU A 170 9.95 -14.34 -27.81
CA GLU A 170 11.19 -14.56 -27.05
C GLU A 170 11.09 -14.02 -25.61
N LEU A 171 10.43 -12.88 -25.41
CA LEU A 171 10.20 -12.31 -24.09
C LEU A 171 9.34 -13.24 -23.24
N VAL A 172 8.24 -13.77 -23.80
CA VAL A 172 7.38 -14.74 -23.09
C VAL A 172 8.17 -16.00 -22.74
N HIS A 173 8.93 -16.57 -23.69
CA HIS A 173 9.74 -17.78 -23.44
C HIS A 173 10.87 -17.59 -22.43
N HIS A 174 11.33 -16.35 -22.26
CA HIS A 174 12.35 -16.01 -21.26
C HIS A 174 11.83 -16.21 -19.84
N PHE A 175 10.60 -15.76 -19.57
CA PHE A 175 9.96 -15.88 -18.24
C PHE A 175 9.16 -17.16 -18.05
N PHE A 176 8.59 -17.70 -19.14
CA PHE A 176 7.69 -18.85 -19.13
C PHE A 176 8.23 -19.94 -20.05
N THR A 177 9.26 -20.64 -19.58
CA THR A 177 9.98 -21.65 -20.37
C THR A 177 9.11 -22.83 -20.83
N GLU A 178 7.97 -23.03 -20.18
CA GLU A 178 6.95 -24.05 -20.45
C GLU A 178 6.25 -23.82 -21.79
N THR A 179 6.29 -22.58 -22.29
CA THR A 179 5.60 -22.18 -23.53
C THR A 179 6.50 -22.23 -24.76
N LYS A 180 7.76 -22.67 -24.63
CA LYS A 180 8.77 -22.67 -25.72
C LYS A 180 8.38 -23.42 -27.00
N GLU A 181 7.39 -24.32 -26.96
CA GLU A 181 6.88 -25.02 -28.14
C GLU A 181 5.91 -24.16 -28.97
N ILE A 182 5.40 -23.06 -28.40
CA ILE A 182 4.48 -22.13 -29.07
C ILE A 182 5.28 -21.16 -29.93
N CYS A 183 4.98 -21.10 -31.22
CA CYS A 183 5.71 -20.22 -32.16
C CYS A 183 5.03 -18.87 -32.39
N SER A 184 3.73 -18.75 -32.09
CA SER A 184 2.94 -17.52 -32.20
C SER A 184 1.81 -17.53 -31.16
N PHE A 185 1.47 -16.35 -30.66
CA PHE A 185 0.38 -16.15 -29.72
C PHE A 185 -0.88 -15.53 -30.34
N GLU A 186 -0.88 -15.24 -31.65
CA GLU A 186 -1.95 -14.50 -32.35
C GLU A 186 -3.30 -15.23 -32.37
N GLU A 187 -3.28 -16.56 -32.44
CA GLU A 187 -4.48 -17.41 -32.50
C GLU A 187 -5.07 -17.74 -31.12
N PHE A 188 -4.44 -17.27 -30.04
CA PHE A 188 -4.86 -17.60 -28.68
C PHE A 188 -5.51 -16.41 -27.98
N GLN A 189 -6.48 -16.67 -27.12
CA GLN A 189 -6.95 -15.69 -26.16
C GLN A 189 -5.93 -15.57 -25.03
N VAL A 190 -5.09 -14.54 -25.10
CA VAL A 190 -4.00 -14.28 -24.15
C VAL A 190 -4.33 -13.10 -23.25
N VAL A 191 -3.98 -13.22 -21.97
CA VAL A 191 -3.96 -12.11 -21.02
C VAL A 191 -2.54 -11.84 -20.56
N PHE A 192 -2.10 -10.59 -20.73
CA PHE A 192 -0.88 -10.08 -20.12
C PHE A 192 -1.22 -9.27 -18.89
N ILE A 193 -0.66 -9.63 -17.74
CA ILE A 193 -0.78 -8.83 -16.53
C ILE A 193 0.54 -8.12 -16.31
N PHE A 194 0.52 -6.80 -16.15
CA PHE A 194 1.68 -5.96 -15.88
C PHE A 194 1.51 -5.28 -14.52
N ASP A 195 2.12 -5.86 -13.49
CA ASP A 195 2.02 -5.39 -12.12
C ASP A 195 3.07 -4.31 -11.81
N GLY A 196 2.65 -3.19 -11.22
CA GLY A 196 3.54 -2.16 -10.66
C GLY A 196 4.07 -1.12 -11.66
N LEU A 197 3.22 -0.52 -12.50
CA LEU A 197 3.65 0.53 -13.45
C LEU A 197 4.34 1.73 -12.76
N ASP A 198 4.00 2.03 -11.50
CA ASP A 198 4.68 3.04 -10.68
C ASP A 198 6.18 2.80 -10.50
N GLU A 199 6.64 1.60 -10.84
CA GLU A 199 8.02 1.16 -10.69
C GLU A 199 8.70 1.02 -12.05
N CYS A 200 8.00 1.35 -13.14
CA CYS A 200 8.53 1.31 -14.50
C CYS A 200 9.65 2.34 -14.69
N ARG A 201 10.79 1.89 -15.21
CA ARG A 201 11.96 2.72 -15.57
C ARG A 201 12.27 2.65 -17.07
N LEU A 202 11.39 2.00 -17.82
CA LEU A 202 11.45 1.89 -19.26
C LEU A 202 10.87 3.16 -19.88
N PRO A 203 11.53 3.78 -20.88
CA PRO A 203 11.02 4.98 -21.53
C PRO A 203 9.85 4.62 -22.46
N LEU A 204 8.63 4.59 -21.93
CA LEU A 204 7.42 4.28 -22.71
C LEU A 204 7.01 5.48 -23.57
N ASP A 205 7.62 5.62 -24.75
CA ASP A 205 7.32 6.72 -25.68
C ASP A 205 6.09 6.42 -26.57
N PHE A 206 4.92 6.82 -26.10
CA PHE A 206 3.67 6.70 -26.83
C PHE A 206 3.49 7.70 -27.98
N HIS A 207 4.47 8.54 -28.32
CA HIS A 207 4.37 9.47 -29.44
C HIS A 207 5.30 9.07 -30.58
N ASN A 208 6.58 8.82 -30.31
CA ASN A 208 7.59 8.62 -31.36
C ASN A 208 7.95 7.15 -31.61
N THR A 209 7.48 6.22 -30.78
CA THR A 209 7.80 4.79 -30.96
C THR A 209 7.32 4.27 -32.31
N LYS A 210 8.22 3.60 -33.04
CA LYS A 210 7.91 2.96 -34.33
C LYS A 210 6.86 1.86 -34.16
N ILE A 211 5.91 1.81 -35.11
CA ILE A 211 4.88 0.79 -35.14
C ILE A 211 5.51 -0.58 -35.37
N LEU A 212 5.18 -1.52 -34.49
CA LEU A 212 5.59 -2.92 -34.57
C LEU A 212 4.35 -3.81 -34.45
N ALA A 213 4.07 -4.58 -35.51
CA ALA A 213 2.97 -5.53 -35.55
C ALA A 213 3.44 -7.00 -35.54
N ASP A 214 4.67 -7.27 -35.96
CA ASP A 214 5.23 -8.63 -36.03
C ASP A 214 5.80 -9.07 -34.68
N ALA A 215 5.16 -10.07 -34.06
CA ALA A 215 5.55 -10.64 -32.76
C ALA A 215 6.89 -11.38 -32.76
N THR A 216 7.48 -11.67 -33.92
CA THR A 216 8.76 -12.39 -34.08
C THR A 216 9.96 -11.45 -34.24
N LYS A 217 9.72 -10.16 -34.49
CA LYS A 217 10.79 -9.18 -34.70
C LYS A 217 11.35 -8.66 -33.38
N SER A 218 12.66 -8.77 -33.23
CA SER A 218 13.38 -8.36 -32.02
C SER A 218 13.54 -6.84 -31.93
N THR A 219 13.20 -6.26 -30.77
CA THR A 219 13.33 -4.84 -30.43
C THR A 219 13.56 -4.68 -28.92
N SER A 220 13.77 -3.45 -28.44
CA SER A 220 13.86 -3.18 -27.00
C SER A 220 12.52 -3.36 -26.28
N VAL A 221 12.57 -3.67 -24.98
CA VAL A 221 11.38 -4.02 -24.19
C VAL A 221 10.39 -2.86 -24.09
N ASP A 222 10.87 -1.62 -23.97
CA ASP A 222 10.03 -0.42 -23.99
C ASP A 222 9.21 -0.29 -25.29
N VAL A 223 9.82 -0.59 -26.44
CA VAL A 223 9.13 -0.57 -27.75
C VAL A 223 8.12 -1.71 -27.86
N LEU A 224 8.43 -2.90 -27.33
CA LEU A 224 7.48 -4.03 -27.27
C LEU A 224 6.25 -3.66 -26.44
N LEU A 225 6.46 -3.19 -25.20
CA LEU A 225 5.38 -2.83 -24.28
C LEU A 225 4.52 -1.70 -24.83
N THR A 226 5.15 -0.67 -25.39
CA THR A 226 4.44 0.46 -26.01
C THR A 226 3.54 -0.01 -27.16
N ASN A 227 4.04 -0.87 -28.06
CA ASN A 227 3.23 -1.39 -29.17
C ASN A 227 2.15 -2.37 -28.71
N LEU A 228 2.40 -3.15 -27.67
CA LEU A 228 1.41 -4.03 -27.05
C LEU A 228 0.29 -3.20 -26.40
N ILE A 229 0.63 -2.15 -25.64
CA ILE A 229 -0.36 -1.27 -24.98
C ILE A 229 -1.19 -0.50 -26.00
N ARG A 230 -0.57 0.02 -27.07
CA ARG A 230 -1.30 0.67 -28.17
C ARG A 230 -2.18 -0.28 -28.99
N GLY A 231 -2.02 -1.60 -28.85
CA GLY A 231 -2.74 -2.59 -29.63
C GLY A 231 -2.18 -2.84 -31.04
N ASN A 232 -1.01 -2.30 -31.38
CA ASN A 232 -0.32 -2.59 -32.65
C ASN A 232 0.23 -4.03 -32.68
N LEU A 233 0.66 -4.52 -31.52
CA LEU A 233 1.25 -5.84 -31.34
C LEU A 233 0.28 -6.72 -30.55
N LEU A 234 -0.05 -7.91 -31.07
CA LEU A 234 -1.10 -8.80 -30.53
C LEU A 234 -2.40 -8.04 -30.17
N PRO A 235 -3.14 -7.53 -31.18
CA PRO A 235 -4.35 -6.76 -30.95
C PRO A 235 -5.44 -7.54 -30.20
N SER A 236 -5.50 -8.86 -30.36
CA SER A 236 -6.45 -9.76 -29.68
C SER A 236 -6.14 -10.01 -28.19
N ALA A 237 -4.93 -9.69 -27.73
CA ALA A 237 -4.55 -9.93 -26.34
C ALA A 237 -5.18 -8.88 -25.41
N ARG A 238 -5.65 -9.33 -24.24
CA ARG A 238 -6.12 -8.43 -23.18
C ARG A 238 -4.97 -8.08 -22.24
N LEU A 239 -4.97 -6.86 -21.73
CA LEU A 239 -3.93 -6.32 -20.86
C LEU A 239 -4.55 -5.89 -19.53
N TRP A 240 -3.93 -6.27 -18.42
CA TRP A 240 -4.26 -5.77 -17.10
C TRP A 240 -3.03 -5.13 -16.47
N ILE A 241 -3.07 -3.81 -16.29
CA ILE A 241 -1.97 -3.03 -15.73
C ILE A 241 -2.36 -2.54 -14.34
N THR A 242 -1.50 -2.73 -13.34
CA THR A 242 -1.72 -2.17 -12.00
C THR A 242 -0.75 -1.01 -11.73
N THR A 243 -1.21 -0.01 -10.99
CA THR A 243 -0.39 1.18 -10.71
C THR A 243 -0.87 1.94 -9.47
N ARG A 244 -0.01 2.81 -8.93
CA ARG A 244 -0.44 3.87 -8.02
C ARG A 244 -1.06 5.04 -8.80
N PRO A 245 -2.03 5.78 -8.23
CA PRO A 245 -2.67 6.89 -8.92
C PRO A 245 -1.69 7.91 -9.52
N ALA A 246 -0.61 8.24 -8.81
CA ALA A 246 0.43 9.19 -9.25
C ALA A 246 1.17 8.77 -10.54
N ALA A 247 1.21 7.47 -10.86
CA ALA A 247 1.91 6.93 -12.03
C ALA A 247 0.97 6.54 -13.18
N ALA A 248 -0.33 6.74 -13.03
CA ALA A 248 -1.31 6.34 -14.04
C ALA A 248 -1.15 7.08 -15.38
N ASN A 249 -0.69 8.33 -15.33
CA ASN A 249 -0.46 9.16 -16.52
C ASN A 249 0.72 8.72 -17.39
N GLN A 250 1.55 7.76 -16.94
CA GLN A 250 2.59 7.17 -17.79
C GLN A 250 2.01 6.50 -19.04
N ILE A 251 0.73 6.11 -19.00
CA ILE A 251 0.02 5.55 -20.14
C ILE A 251 -1.08 6.54 -20.57
N PRO A 252 -1.13 6.92 -21.87
CA PRO A 252 -2.16 7.82 -22.37
C PRO A 252 -3.58 7.26 -22.13
N PRO A 253 -4.57 8.12 -21.79
CA PRO A 253 -5.96 7.69 -21.59
C PRO A 253 -6.54 6.94 -22.80
N GLY A 254 -6.16 7.34 -24.02
CA GLY A 254 -6.62 6.68 -25.25
C GLY A 254 -6.09 5.26 -25.49
N CYS A 255 -5.19 4.76 -24.64
CA CYS A 255 -4.70 3.38 -24.69
C CYS A 255 -5.34 2.48 -23.61
N VAL A 256 -6.26 3.01 -22.80
CA VAL A 256 -6.91 2.32 -21.69
C VAL A 256 -8.42 2.30 -21.92
N ASP A 257 -9.01 1.12 -22.00
CA ASP A 257 -10.45 0.99 -22.27
C ASP A 257 -11.27 1.16 -20.99
N MET A 258 -10.75 0.65 -19.86
CA MET A 258 -11.38 0.72 -18.55
C MET A 258 -10.37 1.03 -17.46
N VAL A 259 -10.71 1.97 -16.59
CA VAL A 259 -9.99 2.23 -15.34
C VAL A 259 -10.80 1.60 -14.20
N THR A 260 -10.13 0.88 -13.31
CA THR A 260 -10.71 0.38 -12.06
C THR A 260 -9.88 0.89 -10.89
N GLU A 261 -10.50 1.00 -9.72
CA GLU A 261 -9.83 1.40 -8.49
C GLU A 261 -10.06 0.34 -7.42
N VAL A 262 -8.97 -0.17 -6.84
CA VAL A 262 -9.04 -0.98 -5.63
C VAL A 262 -9.20 -0.03 -4.46
N ARG A 263 -10.38 -0.07 -3.84
CA ARG A 263 -10.68 0.70 -2.65
C ARG A 263 -10.16 0.04 -1.37
N GLY A 264 -9.92 -1.28 -1.37
CA GLY A 264 -9.43 -2.01 -0.19
C GLY A 264 -10.55 -2.76 0.53
N PHE A 265 -10.51 -2.78 1.86
CA PHE A 265 -11.50 -3.47 2.70
C PHE A 265 -12.59 -2.52 3.20
N THR A 266 -13.83 -2.88 2.90
CA THR A 266 -15.05 -2.43 3.58
C THR A 266 -15.15 -3.07 4.97
N ASP A 267 -16.00 -2.55 5.84
CA ASP A 267 -16.13 -3.06 7.22
C ASP A 267 -16.45 -4.58 7.29
N PRO A 268 -17.32 -5.15 6.44
CA PRO A 268 -17.50 -6.61 6.37
C PRO A 268 -16.23 -7.37 5.97
N GLN A 269 -15.45 -6.84 5.04
CA GLN A 269 -14.19 -7.44 4.59
C GLN A 269 -13.10 -7.36 5.68
N LYS A 270 -13.06 -6.26 6.46
CA LYS A 270 -12.18 -6.16 7.63
C LYS A 270 -12.49 -7.28 8.63
N GLU A 271 -13.77 -7.46 8.96
CA GLU A 271 -14.20 -8.54 9.87
C GLU A 271 -13.84 -9.92 9.32
N GLU A 272 -14.06 -10.14 8.03
CA GLU A 272 -13.70 -11.38 7.36
C GLU A 272 -12.21 -11.69 7.42
N TYR A 273 -11.36 -10.68 7.16
CA TYR A 273 -9.92 -10.83 7.26
C TYR A 273 -9.48 -11.28 8.66
N PHE A 274 -9.90 -10.58 9.71
CA PHE A 274 -9.50 -10.93 11.08
C PHE A 274 -10.07 -12.28 11.52
N ARG A 275 -11.29 -12.62 11.10
CA ARG A 275 -11.88 -13.94 11.36
C ARG A 275 -11.14 -15.08 10.68
N LYS A 276 -10.64 -14.87 9.46
CA LYS A 276 -9.79 -15.85 8.76
C LYS A 276 -8.42 -15.98 9.41
N ARG A 277 -7.87 -14.86 9.90
CA ARG A 277 -6.52 -14.79 10.46
C ARG A 277 -6.40 -15.37 11.87
N PHE A 278 -7.45 -15.27 12.68
CA PHE A 278 -7.49 -15.79 14.05
C PHE A 278 -8.40 -17.02 14.14
N ARG A 279 -7.83 -18.18 14.52
CA ARG A 279 -8.60 -19.43 14.65
C ARG A 279 -9.61 -19.38 15.80
N ASP A 280 -9.26 -18.67 16.87
CA ASP A 280 -10.14 -18.45 18.01
C ASP A 280 -11.12 -17.30 17.73
N LYS A 281 -12.42 -17.63 17.76
CA LYS A 281 -13.51 -16.68 17.49
C LYS A 281 -13.62 -15.60 18.57
N GLU A 282 -13.37 -15.93 19.84
CA GLU A 282 -13.42 -14.93 20.93
C GLU A 282 -12.27 -13.94 20.80
N GLN A 283 -11.07 -14.45 20.51
CA GLN A 283 -9.91 -13.62 20.22
C GLN A 283 -10.15 -12.70 19.02
N ALA A 284 -10.67 -13.26 17.91
CA ALA A 284 -11.00 -12.48 16.71
C ALA A 284 -12.01 -11.36 17.01
N SER A 285 -13.06 -11.67 17.77
CA SER A 285 -14.10 -10.71 18.17
C SER A 285 -13.54 -9.59 19.05
N ARG A 286 -12.71 -9.92 20.05
CA ARG A 286 -12.05 -8.94 20.92
C ARG A 286 -11.14 -8.00 20.13
N ILE A 287 -10.34 -8.55 19.22
CA ILE A 287 -9.44 -7.77 18.34
C ILE A 287 -10.25 -6.83 17.45
N PHE A 288 -11.28 -7.36 16.79
CA PHE A 288 -12.11 -6.56 15.90
C PHE A 288 -12.84 -5.45 16.66
N SER A 289 -13.38 -5.74 17.85
CA SER A 289 -13.98 -4.72 18.73
C SER A 289 -12.99 -3.61 19.10
N HIS A 290 -11.75 -3.95 19.44
CA HIS A 290 -10.71 -2.95 19.73
C HIS A 290 -10.34 -2.10 18.52
N ILE A 291 -10.24 -2.71 17.33
CA ILE A 291 -9.98 -1.98 16.09
C ILE A 291 -11.11 -1.01 15.80
N LYS A 292 -12.37 -1.40 16.04
CA LYS A 292 -13.54 -0.54 15.87
C LYS A 292 -13.55 0.65 16.83
N THR A 293 -13.17 0.44 18.09
CA THR A 293 -13.15 1.53 19.08
C THR A 293 -12.02 2.52 18.81
N SER A 294 -10.89 2.07 18.24
CA SER A 294 -9.82 2.97 17.78
C SER A 294 -10.04 3.42 16.33
N ARG A 295 -10.55 4.64 16.18
CA ARG A 295 -10.84 5.22 14.87
C ARG A 295 -9.65 5.24 13.91
N SER A 296 -8.45 5.57 14.40
CA SER A 296 -7.24 5.58 13.56
C SER A 296 -6.92 4.18 13.06
N LEU A 297 -7.01 3.14 13.90
CA LEU A 297 -6.78 1.76 13.47
C LEU A 297 -7.86 1.31 12.50
N HIS A 298 -9.13 1.65 12.76
CA HIS A 298 -10.24 1.30 11.89
C HIS A 298 -10.09 1.87 10.47
N ILE A 299 -9.67 3.14 10.35
CA ILE A 299 -9.43 3.82 9.07
C ILE A 299 -8.25 3.16 8.37
N MET A 300 -7.14 2.91 9.07
CA MET A 300 -5.95 2.32 8.45
C MET A 300 -6.21 0.88 8.00
N CYS A 301 -6.98 0.08 8.75
CA CYS A 301 -7.40 -1.27 8.35
C CYS A 301 -8.32 -1.29 7.10
N HIS A 302 -8.61 -0.16 6.47
CA HIS A 302 -9.08 -0.13 5.10
C HIS A 302 -8.06 -0.74 4.12
N ILE A 303 -6.77 -0.65 4.42
CA ILE A 303 -5.69 -1.19 3.59
C ILE A 303 -5.24 -2.54 4.16
N PRO A 304 -5.24 -3.63 3.37
CA PRO A 304 -4.89 -4.96 3.85
C PRO A 304 -3.54 -5.07 4.55
N VAL A 305 -2.52 -4.31 4.12
CA VAL A 305 -1.20 -4.31 4.80
C VAL A 305 -1.31 -3.85 6.26
N PHE A 306 -2.17 -2.88 6.57
CA PHE A 306 -2.39 -2.43 7.95
C PHE A 306 -3.20 -3.45 8.74
N CYS A 307 -4.13 -4.18 8.12
CA CYS A 307 -4.78 -5.31 8.80
C CYS A 307 -3.78 -6.38 9.20
N TRP A 308 -2.82 -6.69 8.34
CA TRP A 308 -1.76 -7.65 8.62
C TRP A 308 -0.80 -7.18 9.72
N ILE A 309 -0.34 -5.92 9.69
CA ILE A 309 0.46 -5.31 10.77
C ILE A 309 -0.32 -5.40 12.09
N THR A 310 -1.59 -5.01 12.06
CA THR A 310 -2.46 -4.97 13.23
C THR A 310 -2.69 -6.37 13.81
N ALA A 311 -2.98 -7.35 12.97
CA ALA A 311 -3.13 -8.73 13.39
C ALA A 311 -1.84 -9.26 14.04
N THR A 312 -0.68 -8.99 13.43
CA THR A 312 0.62 -9.44 13.93
C THR A 312 0.92 -8.86 15.31
N VAL A 313 0.69 -7.56 15.50
CA VAL A 313 0.91 -6.88 16.78
C VAL A 313 -0.05 -7.37 17.86
N LEU A 314 -1.35 -7.39 17.56
CA LEU A 314 -2.35 -7.78 18.56
C LEU A 314 -2.24 -9.25 18.93
N GLU A 315 -1.78 -10.12 18.02
CA GLU A 315 -1.48 -11.52 18.32
C GLU A 315 -0.37 -11.65 19.38
N ASP A 316 0.75 -10.92 19.24
CA ASP A 316 1.85 -10.94 20.23
C ASP A 316 1.42 -10.35 21.57
N VAL A 317 0.75 -9.20 21.55
CA VAL A 317 0.32 -8.50 22.76
C VAL A 317 -0.66 -9.35 23.57
N LEU A 318 -1.61 -10.02 22.92
CA LEU A 318 -2.57 -10.88 23.60
C LEU A 318 -1.95 -12.17 24.16
N LYS A 319 -0.92 -12.73 23.51
CA LYS A 319 -0.20 -13.91 24.02
C LYS A 319 0.64 -13.58 25.25
N THR A 320 1.25 -12.39 25.27
CA THR A 320 2.23 -12.01 26.30
C THR A 320 1.64 -11.25 27.48
N ARG A 321 0.43 -10.68 27.35
CA ARG A 321 -0.23 -9.91 28.39
C ARG A 321 -1.63 -10.46 28.67
N GLU A 322 -1.77 -11.36 29.63
CA GLU A 322 -3.08 -11.69 30.20
C GLU A 322 -3.65 -10.45 30.90
N GLY A 323 -4.48 -9.67 30.17
CA GLY A 323 -5.20 -8.51 30.72
C GLY A 323 -4.54 -7.13 30.51
N GLY A 324 -3.48 -7.02 29.69
CA GLY A 324 -2.89 -5.71 29.35
C GLY A 324 -3.77 -4.87 28.40
N GLU A 325 -3.64 -3.54 28.46
CA GLU A 325 -4.26 -2.65 27.48
C GLU A 325 -3.69 -2.89 26.08
N LEU A 326 -4.57 -2.91 25.07
CA LEU A 326 -4.20 -3.03 23.67
C LEU A 326 -3.81 -1.65 23.11
N PRO A 327 -2.88 -1.57 22.13
CA PRO A 327 -2.40 -0.30 21.63
C PRO A 327 -3.52 0.54 21.02
N LYS A 328 -3.61 1.81 21.41
CA LYS A 328 -4.73 2.70 21.03
C LYS A 328 -4.39 3.60 19.85
N THR A 329 -3.13 4.04 19.76
CA THR A 329 -2.63 4.98 18.74
C THR A 329 -1.86 4.28 17.63
N LEU A 330 -1.70 4.92 16.47
CA LEU A 330 -0.88 4.35 15.40
C LEU A 330 0.59 4.26 15.81
N THR A 331 1.10 5.26 16.51
CA THR A 331 2.48 5.25 16.99
C THR A 331 2.74 4.07 17.92
N GLU A 332 1.84 3.82 18.87
CA GLU A 332 1.96 2.68 19.79
C GLU A 332 1.92 1.35 19.03
N MET A 333 1.02 1.21 18.04
CA MET A 333 0.99 0.02 17.16
C MET A 333 2.30 -0.20 16.43
N TYR A 334 2.93 0.86 15.91
CA TYR A 334 4.20 0.75 15.16
C TYR A 334 5.40 0.48 16.07
N ILE A 335 5.43 1.03 17.28
CA ILE A 335 6.43 0.67 18.29
C ILE A 335 6.31 -0.82 18.61
N HIS A 336 5.11 -1.31 18.89
CA HIS A 336 4.89 -2.73 19.13
C HIS A 336 5.26 -3.58 17.91
N PHE A 337 4.93 -3.14 16.70
CA PHE A 337 5.34 -3.83 15.49
C PHE A 337 6.86 -3.98 15.42
N LEU A 338 7.62 -2.91 15.69
CA LEU A 338 9.08 -2.93 15.72
C LEU A 338 9.63 -3.88 16.79
N VAL A 339 9.03 -3.88 17.98
CA VAL A 339 9.40 -4.78 19.08
C VAL A 339 9.15 -6.23 18.70
N VAL A 340 7.99 -6.55 18.12
CA VAL A 340 7.65 -7.90 17.64
C VAL A 340 8.65 -8.37 16.60
N GLN A 341 8.99 -7.54 15.61
CA GLN A 341 10.00 -7.91 14.61
C GLN A 341 11.36 -8.17 15.23
N SER A 342 11.76 -7.37 16.22
CA SER A 342 13.03 -7.53 16.93
C SER A 342 13.08 -8.82 17.75
N LYS A 343 12.01 -9.16 18.47
CA LYS A 343 11.90 -10.46 19.18
C LYS A 343 11.99 -11.62 18.21
N VAL A 344 11.22 -11.57 17.11
CA VAL A 344 11.19 -12.62 16.09
C VAL A 344 12.57 -12.81 15.47
N LYS A 345 13.31 -11.72 15.21
CA LYS A 345 14.72 -11.80 14.82
C LYS A 345 15.54 -12.55 15.88
N ASN A 346 15.52 -12.08 17.12
CA ASN A 346 16.45 -12.57 18.15
C ASN A 346 16.27 -14.08 18.38
N VAL A 347 15.02 -14.55 18.43
CA VAL A 347 14.71 -15.97 18.62
C VAL A 347 15.14 -16.81 17.40
N LYS A 348 14.92 -16.30 16.18
CA LYS A 348 15.13 -17.10 14.95
C LYS A 348 16.57 -17.07 14.43
N TYR A 349 17.29 -15.99 14.64
CA TYR A 349 18.62 -15.78 14.03
C TYR A 349 19.73 -15.67 15.05
N ASP A 350 19.45 -15.08 16.22
CA ASP A 350 20.47 -14.87 17.24
C ASP A 350 20.48 -16.03 18.28
N GLY A 351 19.56 -16.99 18.15
CA GLY A 351 19.45 -18.17 19.03
C GLY A 351 19.01 -17.84 20.47
N GLY A 352 18.47 -16.64 20.68
CA GLY A 352 18.00 -16.16 21.98
C GLY A 352 16.67 -16.78 22.41
N ALA A 353 16.38 -16.73 23.70
CA ALA A 353 15.09 -17.12 24.24
C ALA A 353 14.07 -15.97 24.11
N GLU A 354 12.76 -16.26 24.08
CA GLU A 354 11.71 -15.23 24.01
C GLU A 354 11.74 -14.23 25.18
N ILE A 355 12.38 -14.60 26.29
CA ILE A 355 12.56 -13.79 27.50
C ILE A 355 13.76 -12.83 27.45
N ASP A 356 14.61 -12.93 26.43
CA ASP A 356 15.78 -12.07 26.30
C ASP A 356 15.40 -10.61 26.00
N PRO A 357 16.25 -9.63 26.34
CA PRO A 357 16.02 -8.25 25.94
C PRO A 357 15.81 -8.15 24.43
N HIS A 358 14.69 -7.56 24.03
CA HIS A 358 14.32 -7.47 22.62
C HIS A 358 15.29 -6.59 21.80
N TRP A 359 16.03 -5.67 22.44
CA TRP A 359 17.06 -4.85 21.81
C TRP A 359 18.49 -5.39 22.04
N THR A 360 19.03 -6.13 21.07
CA THR A 360 20.46 -6.47 21.04
C THR A 360 21.28 -5.32 20.45
N PRO A 361 22.60 -5.20 20.73
CA PRO A 361 23.45 -4.20 20.09
C PRO A 361 23.32 -4.18 18.56
N ASP A 362 23.21 -5.36 17.94
CA ASP A 362 23.06 -5.49 16.49
C ASP A 362 21.68 -5.03 15.99
N SER A 363 20.61 -5.38 16.70
CA SER A 363 19.25 -4.90 16.36
C SER A 363 19.14 -3.38 16.51
N ARG A 364 19.78 -2.78 17.53
CA ARG A 364 19.80 -1.32 17.70
C ARG A 364 20.50 -0.62 16.56
N LYS A 365 21.72 -1.05 16.23
CA LYS A 365 22.49 -0.51 15.09
C LYS A 365 21.73 -0.64 13.78
N MET A 366 21.03 -1.76 13.58
CA MET A 366 20.20 -1.99 12.40
C MET A 366 19.05 -0.99 12.32
N ILE A 367 18.28 -0.80 13.40
CA ILE A 367 17.17 0.15 13.45
C ILE A 367 17.66 1.59 13.26
N GLU A 368 18.78 1.98 13.87
CA GLU A 368 19.39 3.29 13.67
C GLU A 368 19.74 3.54 12.20
N SER A 369 20.36 2.55 11.55
CA SER A 369 20.76 2.66 10.15
C SER A 369 19.55 2.70 9.21
N LEU A 370 18.55 1.85 9.44
CA LEU A 370 17.30 1.85 8.66
C LEU A 370 16.49 3.13 8.88
N GLY A 371 16.49 3.68 10.10
CA GLY A 371 15.86 4.96 10.41
C GLY A 371 16.50 6.14 9.69
N LYS A 372 17.84 6.17 9.63
CA LYS A 372 18.59 7.16 8.85
C LYS A 372 18.23 7.08 7.36
N LEU A 373 18.28 5.87 6.79
CA LEU A 373 17.88 5.62 5.39
C LEU A 373 16.44 6.07 5.13
N ALA A 374 15.52 5.72 6.03
CA ALA A 374 14.12 6.09 5.90
C ALA A 374 13.93 7.60 5.86
N PHE A 375 14.61 8.34 6.74
CA PHE A 375 14.54 9.81 6.79
C PHE A 375 15.12 10.47 5.53
N GLU A 376 16.35 10.13 5.14
CA GLU A 376 17.00 10.74 3.97
C GLU A 376 16.21 10.46 2.68
N GLN A 377 15.69 9.24 2.54
CA GLN A 377 14.94 8.86 1.34
C GLN A 377 13.50 9.41 1.35
N LEU A 378 12.89 9.61 2.53
CA LEU A 378 11.60 10.30 2.65
C LEU A 378 11.74 11.76 2.19
N GLN A 379 12.80 12.45 2.60
CA GLN A 379 13.11 13.82 2.16
C GLN A 379 13.35 13.90 0.64
N LYS A 380 13.97 12.87 0.05
CA LYS A 380 14.16 12.75 -1.41
C LYS A 380 12.89 12.31 -2.17
N GLY A 381 11.83 11.88 -1.49
CA GLY A 381 10.61 11.34 -2.10
C GLY A 381 10.79 9.94 -2.73
N ASN A 382 11.82 9.21 -2.32
CA ASN A 382 12.16 7.90 -2.88
C ASN A 382 11.51 6.75 -2.09
N LEU A 383 11.00 5.77 -2.82
CA LEU A 383 10.38 4.55 -2.29
C LEU A 383 11.20 3.28 -2.56
N ILE A 384 12.12 3.36 -3.53
CA ILE A 384 13.01 2.29 -3.94
C ILE A 384 14.44 2.81 -3.84
N PHE A 385 15.27 2.05 -3.15
CA PHE A 385 16.65 2.39 -2.84
C PHE A 385 17.58 1.44 -3.58
N TYR A 386 18.73 1.96 -3.97
CA TYR A 386 19.81 1.21 -4.58
C TYR A 386 20.98 1.09 -3.62
N GLU A 387 21.98 0.31 -4.01
CA GLU A 387 23.21 0.15 -3.25
C GLU A 387 23.90 1.47 -2.89
N SER A 388 23.89 2.45 -3.81
CA SER A 388 24.44 3.79 -3.57
C SER A 388 23.75 4.49 -2.41
N ASP A 389 22.42 4.43 -2.36
CA ASP A 389 21.60 5.04 -1.31
C ASP A 389 21.89 4.40 0.05
N LEU A 390 22.05 3.07 0.08
CA LEU A 390 22.40 2.34 1.30
C LEU A 390 23.79 2.71 1.81
N THR A 391 24.74 2.84 0.89
CA THR A 391 26.14 3.14 1.22
C THR A 391 26.28 4.56 1.78
N GLU A 392 25.54 5.54 1.26
CA GLU A 392 25.43 6.91 1.80
C GLU A 392 24.93 6.89 3.26
N CYS A 393 24.00 5.99 3.56
CA CYS A 393 23.48 5.77 4.91
C CYS A 393 24.37 4.90 5.81
N GLY A 394 25.53 4.43 5.33
CA GLY A 394 26.45 3.58 6.09
C GLY A 394 26.04 2.10 6.18
N ILE A 395 25.08 1.66 5.35
CA ILE A 395 24.63 0.26 5.27
C ILE A 395 25.33 -0.43 4.11
N GLY A 396 26.31 -1.28 4.40
CA GLY A 396 26.92 -2.13 3.39
C GLY A 396 25.93 -3.17 2.84
N ILE A 397 26.06 -3.56 1.57
CA ILE A 397 25.15 -4.53 0.89
C ILE A 397 24.94 -5.81 1.71
N ARG A 398 26.01 -6.36 2.31
CA ARG A 398 25.91 -7.58 3.12
C ARG A 398 25.02 -7.36 4.34
N ALA A 399 25.14 -6.21 4.99
CA ALA A 399 24.27 -5.82 6.09
C ALA A 399 22.84 -5.62 5.59
N ALA A 400 22.62 -4.92 4.47
CA ALA A 400 21.30 -4.72 3.88
C ALA A 400 20.60 -6.06 3.52
N SER A 401 21.34 -7.02 2.98
CA SER A 401 20.83 -8.38 2.71
C SER A 401 20.50 -9.17 3.96
N VAL A 402 21.29 -9.00 5.03
CA VAL A 402 20.95 -9.59 6.33
C VAL A 402 19.70 -8.90 6.87
N TYR A 403 19.61 -7.58 6.78
CA TYR A 403 18.47 -6.81 7.28
C TYR A 403 17.20 -7.23 6.55
N SER A 404 17.24 -7.33 5.22
CA SER A 404 16.09 -7.79 4.44
C SER A 404 15.72 -9.25 4.69
N GLY A 405 16.72 -10.12 4.89
CA GLY A 405 16.50 -11.54 5.20
C GLY A 405 16.01 -11.80 6.62
N VAL A 406 16.21 -10.87 7.56
CA VAL A 406 15.91 -11.01 8.99
C VAL A 406 14.68 -10.18 9.39
N PHE A 407 14.52 -9.00 8.81
CA PHE A 407 13.43 -8.04 8.98
C PHE A 407 12.59 -7.96 7.69
N THR A 408 12.21 -9.10 7.10
CA THR A 408 11.44 -9.17 5.83
C THR A 408 10.12 -8.40 5.86
N GLN A 409 9.61 -8.17 7.08
CA GLN A 409 8.39 -7.45 7.41
C GLN A 409 8.58 -5.92 7.49
N ILE A 410 9.83 -5.45 7.50
CA ILE A 410 10.19 -4.02 7.52
C ILE A 410 10.91 -3.63 6.23
N PHE A 411 11.90 -4.42 5.81
CA PHE A 411 12.80 -4.10 4.70
C PHE A 411 12.89 -5.30 3.74
N LYS A 412 12.77 -5.04 2.44
CA LYS A 412 12.79 -6.06 1.39
C LYS A 412 13.98 -5.86 0.49
N GLU A 413 14.70 -6.95 0.22
CA GLU A 413 15.64 -7.05 -0.88
C GLU A 413 14.92 -7.73 -2.03
N GLU A 414 15.04 -7.12 -3.20
CA GLU A 414 14.60 -7.73 -4.44
C GLU A 414 15.77 -7.81 -5.41
N ARG A 415 15.90 -8.97 -6.05
CA ARG A 415 17.05 -9.28 -6.88
C ARG A 415 16.75 -8.94 -8.34
N GLY A 416 17.48 -7.96 -8.88
CA GLY A 416 17.62 -7.76 -10.33
C GLY A 416 18.66 -8.69 -10.96
N LEU A 417 18.75 -8.72 -12.29
CA LEU A 417 19.52 -9.71 -13.08
C LEU A 417 21.04 -9.58 -12.97
N TYR A 418 21.61 -8.45 -12.53
CA TYR A 418 23.08 -8.29 -12.42
C TYR A 418 23.63 -8.51 -11.00
N GLN A 419 22.82 -9.07 -10.10
CA GLN A 419 23.04 -9.02 -8.64
C GLN A 419 22.88 -7.61 -8.04
N ASP A 420 22.46 -6.62 -8.83
CA ASP A 420 22.04 -5.32 -8.31
C ASP A 420 20.79 -5.51 -7.46
N LYS A 421 20.98 -5.38 -6.15
CA LYS A 421 19.93 -5.50 -5.16
C LYS A 421 19.24 -4.15 -5.07
N VAL A 422 17.94 -4.15 -5.30
CA VAL A 422 17.08 -3.01 -4.97
C VAL A 422 16.40 -3.28 -3.65
N PHE A 423 16.15 -2.22 -2.90
CA PHE A 423 15.58 -2.33 -1.58
C PHE A 423 14.40 -1.38 -1.41
N CYS A 424 13.43 -1.77 -0.62
CA CYS A 424 12.31 -0.92 -0.24
C CYS A 424 11.80 -1.29 1.15
N PHE A 425 11.09 -0.37 1.79
CA PHE A 425 10.30 -0.72 2.96
C PHE A 425 9.02 -1.46 2.52
N VAL A 426 8.48 -2.31 3.39
CA VAL A 426 7.26 -3.08 3.08
C VAL A 426 6.07 -2.17 2.76
N HIS A 427 6.04 -0.99 3.38
CA HIS A 427 5.05 0.04 3.11
C HIS A 427 5.63 1.43 3.46
N LEU A 428 5.13 2.50 2.81
CA LEU A 428 5.56 3.88 3.06
C LEU A 428 5.38 4.29 4.52
N SER A 429 4.29 3.86 5.17
CA SER A 429 4.09 4.12 6.61
C SER A 429 5.20 3.55 7.51
N VAL A 430 5.86 2.45 7.11
CA VAL A 430 7.00 1.89 7.86
C VAL A 430 8.22 2.80 7.68
N GLN A 431 8.44 3.32 6.48
CA GLN A 431 9.47 4.32 6.20
C GLN A 431 9.23 5.59 7.01
N GLU A 432 8.01 6.16 6.98
CA GLU A 432 7.67 7.37 7.73
C GLU A 432 7.81 7.18 9.25
N PHE A 433 7.42 6.02 9.78
CA PHE A 433 7.62 5.69 11.19
C PHE A 433 9.10 5.62 11.56
N LEU A 434 9.91 4.91 10.79
CA LEU A 434 11.36 4.79 11.05
C LEU A 434 12.10 6.11 10.89
N ALA A 435 11.67 6.95 9.94
CA ALA A 435 12.16 8.32 9.80
C ALA A 435 11.84 9.16 11.05
N ALA A 436 10.59 9.11 11.53
CA ALA A 436 10.18 9.81 12.75
C ALA A 436 10.94 9.32 13.98
N LEU A 437 11.15 8.00 14.09
CA LEU A 437 11.95 7.39 15.15
C LEU A 437 13.41 7.87 15.08
N HIS A 438 14.00 7.95 13.90
CA HIS A 438 15.36 8.45 13.72
C HIS A 438 15.52 9.91 14.16
N VAL A 439 14.59 10.79 13.75
CA VAL A 439 14.58 12.20 14.17
C VAL A 439 14.42 12.31 15.68
N HIS A 440 13.50 11.53 16.27
CA HIS A 440 13.29 11.52 17.71
C HIS A 440 14.52 11.05 18.49
N LEU A 441 15.08 9.89 18.14
CA LEU A 441 16.24 9.32 18.83
C LEU A 441 17.48 10.20 18.67
N THR A 442 17.71 10.77 17.47
CA THR A 442 18.81 11.70 17.22
C THR A 442 18.70 12.92 18.12
N PHE A 443 17.51 13.52 18.22
CA PHE A 443 17.31 14.67 19.07
C PHE A 443 17.47 14.33 20.56
N ILE A 444 16.91 13.21 21.03
CA ILE A 444 17.02 12.81 22.45
C ILE A 444 18.47 12.50 22.84
N ASN A 445 19.22 11.81 21.98
CA ASN A 445 20.60 11.38 22.27
C ASN A 445 21.64 12.49 22.04
N SER A 446 21.45 13.35 21.04
CA SER A 446 22.48 14.31 20.60
C SER A 446 22.06 15.79 20.63
N ARG A 447 20.78 16.08 20.90
CA ARG A 447 20.17 17.43 20.86
C ARG A 447 20.22 18.13 19.49
N VAL A 448 20.51 17.38 18.43
CA VAL A 448 20.46 17.87 17.05
C VAL A 448 19.02 17.82 16.53
N ASN A 449 18.51 18.93 16.02
CA ASN A 449 17.24 19.00 15.31
C ASN A 449 17.49 18.82 13.81
N LEU A 450 17.13 17.66 13.26
CA LEU A 450 17.31 17.35 11.83
C LEU A 450 16.34 18.10 10.90
N LEU A 451 15.32 18.76 11.45
CA LEU A 451 14.28 19.47 10.69
C LEU A 451 14.52 21.00 10.60
N ALA A 452 15.62 21.51 11.17
CA ALA A 452 15.90 22.95 11.18
C ALA A 452 17.11 23.29 10.32
N GLU A 453 16.94 24.21 9.37
CA GLU A 453 18.03 24.96 8.74
C GLU A 453 18.48 26.07 9.71
N GLU A 454 19.78 26.11 10.03
CA GLU A 454 20.34 26.93 11.11
C GLU A 454 19.91 28.42 11.10
N HIS A 455 19.25 28.89 12.16
CA HIS A 455 19.35 30.25 12.74
C HIS A 455 18.67 30.25 14.13
N ILE A 456 19.42 30.44 15.22
CA ILE A 456 18.89 30.36 16.59
C ILE A 456 19.17 31.64 17.38
N THR A 457 18.13 32.43 17.63
CA THR A 457 18.10 33.47 18.68
C THR A 457 16.71 33.51 19.33
N ASP A 458 16.44 32.66 20.34
CA ASP A 458 15.37 32.89 21.34
C ASP A 458 15.43 31.88 22.52
N HIS A 459 14.68 32.10 23.61
CA HIS A 459 14.71 31.44 24.92
C HIS A 459 13.78 30.21 25.14
N GLN A 460 13.28 29.54 24.10
CA GLN A 460 12.45 28.33 24.26
C GLN A 460 13.28 27.05 24.46
N SER A 461 12.71 26.04 25.15
CA SER A 461 13.32 24.70 25.24
C SER A 461 13.47 24.09 23.85
N THR A 462 14.68 23.61 23.55
CA THR A 462 15.06 22.99 22.26
C THR A 462 14.11 21.86 21.83
N GLU A 463 13.53 21.13 22.77
CA GLU A 463 12.59 20.02 22.49
C GLU A 463 11.21 20.51 22.02
N THR A 464 10.69 21.58 22.62
CA THR A 464 9.43 22.19 22.15
C THR A 464 9.58 22.71 20.72
N ARG A 465 10.76 23.23 20.39
CA ARG A 465 11.07 23.71 19.03
C ARG A 465 11.08 22.61 18.00
N LEU A 466 11.65 21.43 18.31
CA LEU A 466 11.64 20.29 17.39
C LEU A 466 10.21 19.99 16.93
N TYR A 467 9.31 19.78 17.87
CA TYR A 467 7.94 19.40 17.56
C TYR A 467 7.14 20.52 16.89
N GLN A 468 7.36 21.78 17.28
CA GLN A 468 6.74 22.91 16.62
C GLN A 468 7.23 23.08 15.17
N SER A 469 8.54 22.91 14.92
CA SER A 469 9.12 22.97 13.58
C SER A 469 8.55 21.87 12.69
N ALA A 470 8.44 20.65 13.22
CA ALA A 470 7.82 19.53 12.50
C ALA A 470 6.35 19.81 12.13
N VAL A 471 5.58 20.44 13.04
CA VAL A 471 4.19 20.86 12.75
C VAL A 471 4.15 21.86 11.61
N ASP A 472 5.04 22.86 11.62
CA ASP A 472 5.07 23.89 10.58
C ASP A 472 5.51 23.31 9.22
N GLU A 473 6.53 22.45 9.18
CA GLU A 473 7.01 21.78 7.97
C GLU A 473 5.91 20.91 7.34
N ALA A 474 5.19 20.12 8.15
CA ALA A 474 4.08 19.31 7.67
C ALA A 474 2.92 20.17 7.13
N LEU A 475 2.62 21.32 7.76
CA LEU A 475 1.60 22.24 7.27
C LEU A 475 1.99 22.95 5.97
N GLN A 476 3.29 23.11 5.71
CA GLN A 476 3.82 23.64 4.44
C GLN A 476 3.79 22.59 3.32
N SER A 477 3.71 21.30 3.65
CA SER A 477 3.61 20.22 2.66
C SER A 477 2.30 20.31 1.86
N PRO A 478 2.35 20.56 0.54
CA PRO A 478 1.14 20.72 -0.27
C PRO A 478 0.36 19.40 -0.39
N ASN A 479 1.05 18.30 -0.64
CA ASN A 479 0.46 16.98 -0.82
C ASN A 479 0.30 16.18 0.49
N GLY A 480 0.86 16.65 1.61
CA GLY A 480 0.75 15.97 2.91
C GLY A 480 1.72 14.81 3.12
N HIS A 481 2.85 14.77 2.39
CA HIS A 481 3.84 13.70 2.51
C HIS A 481 4.56 13.61 3.87
N LEU A 482 4.37 14.60 4.74
CA LEU A 482 4.88 14.59 6.12
C LEU A 482 3.77 14.37 7.16
N ASP A 483 2.51 14.18 6.73
CA ASP A 483 1.37 14.10 7.65
C ASP A 483 1.49 12.91 8.60
N LEU A 484 1.81 11.71 8.08
CA LEU A 484 1.93 10.50 8.91
C LEU A 484 3.28 10.47 9.66
N PHE A 485 4.36 10.96 9.06
CA PHE A 485 5.63 11.22 9.77
C PHE A 485 5.42 12.10 11.02
N LEU A 486 4.69 13.22 10.89
CA LEU A 486 4.41 14.13 12.01
C LEU A 486 3.63 13.43 13.13
N ARG A 487 2.58 12.67 12.77
CA ARG A 487 1.78 11.88 13.71
C ARG A 487 2.67 10.96 14.55
N PHE A 488 3.57 10.22 13.90
CA PHE A 488 4.52 9.34 14.58
C PHE A 488 5.49 10.10 15.47
N LEU A 489 6.08 11.20 14.97
CA LEU A 489 7.05 11.99 15.72
C LEU A 489 6.43 12.56 17.01
N LEU A 490 5.19 13.04 16.93
CA LEU A 490 4.44 13.52 18.08
C LEU A 490 4.06 12.38 19.04
N GLY A 491 3.59 11.23 18.53
CA GLY A 491 3.31 10.07 19.38
C GLY A 491 4.55 9.58 20.13
N LEU A 492 5.73 9.62 19.51
CA LEU A 492 7.01 9.24 20.13
C LEU A 492 7.42 10.20 21.27
N SER A 493 6.88 11.42 21.30
CA SER A 493 7.08 12.36 22.41
C SER A 493 6.39 11.92 23.71
N LEU A 494 5.47 10.96 23.67
CA LEU A 494 4.80 10.50 24.89
C LEU A 494 5.71 9.60 25.72
N HIS A 495 5.77 9.88 27.03
CA HIS A 495 6.55 9.07 27.97
C HIS A 495 6.11 7.59 27.99
N THR A 496 4.81 7.31 27.83
CA THR A 496 4.28 5.95 27.73
C THR A 496 4.88 5.19 26.55
N ASN A 497 4.94 5.83 25.39
CA ASN A 497 5.52 5.25 24.17
C ASN A 497 7.04 5.09 24.28
N GLN A 498 7.72 6.02 24.92
CA GLN A 498 9.15 5.93 25.18
C GLN A 498 9.52 4.77 26.10
N SER A 499 8.67 4.47 27.09
CA SER A 499 8.87 3.31 27.96
C SER A 499 8.86 1.97 27.20
N LEU A 500 8.13 1.90 26.07
CA LEU A 500 8.11 0.73 25.19
C LEU A 500 9.38 0.61 24.33
N LEU A 501 10.13 1.71 24.16
CA LEU A 501 11.40 1.77 23.43
C LEU A 501 12.62 1.67 24.37
N GLN A 502 12.40 1.30 25.64
CA GLN A 502 13.46 1.18 26.62
C GLN A 502 14.54 0.20 26.14
N GLY A 503 15.75 0.73 25.90
CA GLY A 503 16.88 0.00 25.31
C GLY A 503 17.42 0.63 24.02
N LEU A 504 16.58 1.30 23.23
CA LEU A 504 17.00 2.12 22.07
C LEU A 504 17.43 3.53 22.45
N GLN A 505 16.90 4.08 23.55
CA GLN A 505 17.21 5.41 24.06
C GLN A 505 17.99 5.35 25.37
N THR A 506 18.89 6.32 25.57
CA THR A 506 19.81 6.37 26.72
C THR A 506 19.33 7.22 27.89
N GLN A 507 18.36 8.13 27.68
CA GLN A 507 17.81 9.02 28.72
C GLN A 507 16.30 9.24 28.55
N THR A 508 15.57 9.26 29.66
CA THR A 508 14.17 9.70 29.72
C THR A 508 14.13 11.09 30.37
N GLY A 509 14.08 12.15 29.57
CA GLY A 509 13.97 13.52 30.07
C GLY A 509 12.60 13.82 30.69
N SER A 510 12.46 14.95 31.40
CA SER A 510 11.16 15.42 31.92
C SER A 510 10.30 16.00 30.79
N ILE A 511 9.58 15.13 30.08
CA ILE A 511 8.90 15.45 28.80
C ILE A 511 7.47 16.00 28.97
N SER A 512 6.84 15.78 30.14
CA SER A 512 5.43 16.13 30.37
C SER A 512 5.10 17.62 30.14
N LYS A 513 6.00 18.55 30.53
CA LYS A 513 5.81 20.00 30.31
C LYS A 513 5.97 20.40 28.83
N THR A 514 6.77 19.67 28.06
CA THR A 514 6.97 19.92 26.63
C THR A 514 5.70 19.58 25.85
N ASN A 515 5.07 18.45 26.15
CA ASN A 515 3.88 17.98 25.41
C ASN A 515 2.69 18.94 25.57
N GLN A 516 2.47 19.50 26.76
CA GLN A 516 1.39 20.49 26.97
C GLN A 516 1.58 21.74 26.10
N LYS A 517 2.82 22.23 25.94
CA LYS A 517 3.12 23.37 25.06
C LYS A 517 2.90 23.02 23.58
N THR A 518 3.33 21.83 23.17
CA THR A 518 3.12 21.33 21.80
C THR A 518 1.64 21.17 21.48
N VAL A 519 0.84 20.59 22.40
CA VAL A 519 -0.62 20.51 22.28
C VAL A 519 -1.25 21.89 22.13
N GLY A 520 -0.86 22.86 22.97
CA GLY A 520 -1.35 24.23 22.86
C GLY A 520 -1.01 24.88 21.50
N TYR A 521 0.19 24.59 20.97
CA TYR A 521 0.60 25.05 19.64
C TYR A 521 -0.22 24.42 18.51
N ILE A 522 -0.43 23.10 18.57
CA ILE A 522 -1.25 22.38 17.59
C ILE A 522 -2.68 22.92 17.59
N LYS A 523 -3.28 23.16 18.76
CA LYS A 523 -4.62 23.75 18.87
C LYS A 523 -4.66 25.16 18.26
N LYS A 524 -3.65 25.98 18.51
CA LYS A 524 -3.53 27.30 17.87
C LYS A 524 -3.49 27.17 16.33
N LYS A 525 -2.63 26.29 15.81
CA LYS A 525 -2.52 26.05 14.35
C LYS A 525 -3.79 25.45 13.75
N PHE A 526 -4.49 24.62 14.52
CA PHE A 526 -5.76 24.03 14.13
C PHE A 526 -6.80 25.13 13.92
N GLU A 527 -6.93 26.10 14.83
CA GLU A 527 -7.85 27.23 14.69
C GLU A 527 -7.47 28.19 13.53
N GLU A 528 -6.18 28.33 13.23
CA GLU A 528 -5.68 29.16 12.13
C GLU A 528 -5.84 28.49 10.74
N THR A 529 -6.04 27.17 10.69
CA THR A 529 -6.06 26.40 9.44
C THR A 529 -7.41 26.50 8.74
N LEU A 530 -7.37 26.83 7.44
CA LEU A 530 -8.56 26.93 6.59
C LEU A 530 -8.78 25.70 5.69
N PHE A 531 -7.79 24.82 5.55
CA PHE A 531 -7.84 23.64 4.69
C PHE A 531 -8.29 22.40 5.47
N PRO A 532 -9.40 21.74 5.09
CA PRO A 532 -9.94 20.60 5.82
C PRO A 532 -8.93 19.47 6.02
N GLU A 533 -8.11 19.16 5.01
CA GLU A 533 -7.13 18.07 5.03
C GLU A 533 -6.05 18.30 6.09
N ARG A 534 -5.59 19.55 6.23
CA ARG A 534 -4.61 19.95 7.25
C ARG A 534 -5.23 19.94 8.65
N SER A 535 -6.47 20.41 8.80
CA SER A 535 -7.19 20.34 10.08
C SER A 535 -7.37 18.88 10.52
N ILE A 536 -7.72 17.98 9.61
CA ILE A 536 -7.84 16.54 9.90
C ILE A 536 -6.49 15.95 10.33
N ASN A 537 -5.39 16.32 9.67
CA ASN A 537 -4.06 15.87 10.10
C ASN A 537 -3.71 16.33 11.52
N LEU A 538 -3.94 17.62 11.84
CA LEU A 538 -3.71 18.15 13.19
C LEU A 538 -4.63 17.50 14.24
N PHE A 539 -5.88 17.17 13.87
CA PHE A 539 -6.78 16.39 14.71
C PHE A 539 -6.20 14.99 15.01
N HIS A 540 -5.64 14.30 14.01
CA HIS A 540 -4.93 13.04 14.24
C HIS A 540 -3.69 13.21 15.12
N CYS A 541 -2.93 14.30 14.96
CA CYS A 541 -1.79 14.61 15.81
C CYS A 541 -2.18 14.74 17.30
N LEU A 542 -3.32 15.37 17.60
CA LEU A 542 -3.85 15.45 18.96
C LEU A 542 -4.21 14.07 19.51
N ASN A 543 -4.80 13.19 18.69
CA ASN A 543 -5.10 11.82 19.08
C ASN A 543 -3.83 11.01 19.38
N GLU A 544 -2.77 11.16 18.59
CA GLU A 544 -1.47 10.50 18.86
C GLU A 544 -0.80 11.00 20.15
N LEU A 545 -1.13 12.23 20.58
CA LEU A 545 -0.72 12.79 21.87
C LEU A 545 -1.68 12.43 23.03
N ASN A 546 -2.68 11.59 22.79
CA ASN A 546 -3.76 11.25 23.73
C ASN A 546 -4.53 12.48 24.27
N ASP A 547 -4.59 13.59 23.50
CA ASP A 547 -5.42 14.74 23.84
C ASP A 547 -6.80 14.61 23.18
N CYS A 548 -7.80 14.25 23.99
CA CYS A 548 -9.20 14.11 23.56
C CYS A 548 -10.01 15.40 23.74
N SER A 549 -9.41 16.50 24.19
CA SER A 549 -10.17 17.68 24.62
C SER A 549 -10.98 18.33 23.49
N LEU A 550 -10.45 18.30 22.25
CA LEU A 550 -11.17 18.81 21.08
C LEU A 550 -12.40 17.95 20.74
N VAL A 551 -12.29 16.62 20.91
CA VAL A 551 -13.43 15.71 20.73
C VAL A 551 -14.47 15.96 21.81
N GLU A 552 -14.04 16.11 23.06
CA GLU A 552 -14.91 16.43 24.19
C GLU A 552 -15.63 17.76 23.98
N GLU A 553 -14.93 18.78 23.49
CA GLU A 553 -15.50 20.10 23.17
C GLU A 553 -16.60 19.98 22.10
N ILE A 554 -16.29 19.30 20.98
CA ILE A 554 -17.26 19.02 19.91
C ILE A 554 -18.46 18.25 20.46
N GLN A 555 -18.24 17.21 21.27
CA GLN A 555 -19.31 16.42 21.87
C GLN A 555 -20.17 17.22 22.86
N GLN A 556 -19.57 18.11 23.65
CA GLN A 556 -20.29 19.00 24.57
C GLN A 556 -21.21 19.94 23.79
N TYR A 557 -20.73 20.54 22.69
CA TYR A 557 -21.57 21.36 21.84
C TYR A 557 -22.74 20.56 21.24
N LEU A 558 -22.51 19.32 20.80
CA LEU A 558 -23.57 18.44 20.30
C LEU A 558 -24.62 18.10 21.39
N ARG A 559 -24.19 17.79 22.61
CA ARG A 559 -25.08 17.47 23.74
C ARG A 559 -25.92 18.67 24.19
N SER A 560 -25.43 19.89 23.98
CA SER A 560 -26.16 21.12 24.33
C SER A 560 -27.40 21.41 23.44
N GLY A 561 -27.63 20.59 22.41
CA GLY A 561 -28.92 20.50 21.70
C GLY A 561 -29.14 21.53 20.57
N ARG A 562 -28.26 22.53 20.41
CA ARG A 562 -28.19 23.42 19.23
C ARG A 562 -26.78 23.97 19.03
N LEU A 563 -26.12 23.60 17.92
CA LEU A 563 -24.93 24.29 17.44
C LEU A 563 -25.37 25.66 16.89
N SER A 564 -24.92 26.74 17.54
CA SER A 564 -24.89 28.05 16.87
C SER A 564 -23.73 28.01 15.89
N THR A 565 -23.95 28.43 14.64
CA THR A 565 -22.92 28.44 13.58
C THR A 565 -21.68 29.23 13.97
N ASN A 566 -21.83 30.22 14.87
CA ASN A 566 -20.75 31.07 15.37
C ASN A 566 -19.91 30.44 16.50
N LYS A 567 -20.26 29.24 16.98
CA LYS A 567 -19.54 28.58 18.09
C LYS A 567 -18.43 27.63 17.65
N LEU A 568 -18.50 27.11 16.42
CA LEU A 568 -17.49 26.19 15.89
C LEU A 568 -16.63 26.91 14.85
N SER A 569 -15.32 26.77 14.97
CA SER A 569 -14.40 27.25 13.93
C SER A 569 -14.48 26.41 12.65
N PRO A 570 -13.98 26.92 11.50
CA PRO A 570 -13.92 26.13 10.26
C PRO A 570 -13.20 24.79 10.41
N ALA A 571 -12.15 24.73 11.23
CA ALA A 571 -11.40 23.52 11.52
C ALA A 571 -12.21 22.54 12.38
N GLN A 572 -12.92 23.03 13.40
CA GLN A 572 -13.83 22.20 14.21
C GLN A 572 -14.99 21.63 13.38
N TRP A 573 -15.55 22.41 12.45
CA TRP A 573 -16.52 21.91 11.47
C TRP A 573 -15.95 20.79 10.60
N SER A 574 -14.71 20.97 10.12
CA SER A 574 -14.02 19.96 9.31
C SER A 574 -13.78 18.67 10.10
N ALA A 575 -13.37 18.77 11.38
CA ALA A 575 -13.22 17.63 12.26
C ALA A 575 -14.56 16.92 12.54
N LEU A 576 -15.65 17.67 12.76
CA LEU A 576 -16.98 17.10 12.93
C LEU A 576 -17.46 16.34 11.69
N VAL A 577 -17.33 16.95 10.51
CA VAL A 577 -17.66 16.29 9.23
C VAL A 577 -16.86 15.00 9.08
N PHE A 578 -15.56 15.07 9.35
CA PHE A 578 -14.70 13.90 9.34
C PHE A 578 -15.23 12.82 10.29
N ILE A 579 -15.48 13.15 11.57
CA ILE A 579 -16.03 12.23 12.59
C ILE A 579 -17.27 11.50 12.08
N LEU A 580 -18.23 12.24 11.52
CA LEU A 580 -19.49 11.69 11.04
C LEU A 580 -19.32 10.79 9.81
N LEU A 581 -18.41 11.14 8.89
CA LEU A 581 -18.17 10.37 7.67
C LEU A 581 -17.37 9.09 7.90
N SER A 582 -16.56 9.02 8.96
CA SER A 582 -15.80 7.82 9.31
C SER A 582 -16.42 7.00 10.44
N SER A 583 -17.59 7.40 10.97
CA SER A 583 -18.28 6.64 12.01
C SER A 583 -18.99 5.42 11.42
N GLU A 584 -19.06 4.34 12.19
CA GLU A 584 -19.80 3.13 11.79
C GLU A 584 -21.31 3.37 11.66
N GLU A 585 -21.89 4.31 12.43
CA GLU A 585 -23.33 4.59 12.41
C GLU A 585 -23.82 4.81 10.98
N ASP A 586 -24.76 3.97 10.50
CA ASP A 586 -25.31 4.10 9.15
C ASP A 586 -25.91 5.51 9.00
N LEU A 587 -25.47 6.25 7.99
CA LEU A 587 -26.03 7.56 7.64
C LEU A 587 -27.37 7.36 6.90
N GLY A 588 -28.19 6.42 7.39
CA GLY A 588 -29.50 6.11 6.83
C GLY A 588 -30.45 7.30 6.94
N VAL A 589 -30.46 7.96 8.10
CA VAL A 589 -31.23 9.19 8.33
C VAL A 589 -30.35 10.20 9.05
N PHE A 590 -29.99 11.28 8.36
CA PHE A 590 -29.25 12.40 8.94
C PHE A 590 -30.20 13.53 9.31
N ASP A 591 -30.33 13.79 10.60
CA ASP A 591 -31.17 14.88 11.12
C ASP A 591 -30.32 16.14 11.29
N LEU A 592 -30.45 17.07 10.33
CA LEU A 592 -29.66 18.30 10.33
C LEU A 592 -30.02 19.19 11.54
N LYS A 593 -31.27 19.10 12.02
CA LYS A 593 -31.78 19.93 13.13
C LYS A 593 -31.15 19.56 14.47
N LYS A 594 -30.62 18.33 14.63
CA LYS A 594 -29.80 17.95 15.80
C LYS A 594 -28.51 18.76 15.89
N TYR A 595 -28.02 19.24 14.77
CA TYR A 595 -26.81 20.04 14.68
C TYR A 595 -27.18 21.52 14.68
N SER A 596 -27.76 22.02 13.58
CA SER A 596 -28.18 23.41 13.46
C SER A 596 -29.18 23.57 12.30
N ALA A 597 -30.28 24.27 12.55
CA ALA A 597 -31.28 24.59 11.53
C ALA A 597 -30.91 25.90 10.79
N SER A 598 -29.78 25.92 10.09
CA SER A 598 -29.31 27.08 9.32
C SER A 598 -28.72 26.68 7.96
N GLU A 599 -28.81 27.58 6.98
CA GLU A 599 -28.22 27.37 5.65
C GLU A 599 -26.69 27.21 5.72
N GLU A 600 -26.04 27.97 6.60
CA GLU A 600 -24.59 27.87 6.79
C GLU A 600 -24.18 26.50 7.34
N ALA A 601 -24.91 25.95 8.31
CA ALA A 601 -24.65 24.60 8.79
C ALA A 601 -24.91 23.54 7.72
N LEU A 602 -25.93 23.71 6.88
CA LEU A 602 -26.17 22.84 5.71
C LEU A 602 -24.97 22.86 4.76
N LEU A 603 -24.40 24.04 4.46
CA LEU A 603 -23.22 24.16 3.61
C LEU A 603 -22.00 23.47 4.22
N ARG A 604 -21.77 23.65 5.54
CA ARG A 604 -20.66 23.00 6.26
C ARG A 604 -20.82 21.48 6.34
N LEU A 605 -22.04 20.98 6.54
CA LEU A 605 -22.37 19.56 6.66
C LEU A 605 -22.78 18.91 5.33
N LEU A 606 -22.66 19.64 4.21
CA LEU A 606 -23.05 19.16 2.89
C LEU A 606 -22.40 17.80 2.55
N PRO A 607 -21.12 17.52 2.87
CA PRO A 607 -20.55 16.19 2.63
C PRO A 607 -21.29 15.06 3.35
N VAL A 608 -21.76 15.29 4.58
CA VAL A 608 -22.52 14.31 5.37
C VAL A 608 -23.92 14.10 4.81
N VAL A 609 -24.61 15.19 4.48
CA VAL A 609 -25.93 15.18 3.82
C VAL A 609 -25.88 14.38 2.52
N LYS A 610 -24.83 14.60 1.74
CA LYS A 610 -24.54 13.95 0.48
C LYS A 610 -24.27 12.45 0.59
N ALA A 611 -23.65 12.01 1.69
CA ALA A 611 -23.41 10.61 1.98
C ALA A 611 -24.62 9.90 2.63
N SER A 612 -25.65 10.65 3.03
CA SER A 612 -26.82 10.12 3.75
C SER A 612 -27.92 9.64 2.80
N LYS A 613 -28.62 8.55 3.16
CA LYS A 613 -29.74 8.03 2.34
C LYS A 613 -30.98 8.93 2.43
N LYS A 614 -31.20 9.54 3.59
CA LYS A 614 -32.32 10.45 3.89
C LYS A 614 -31.85 11.57 4.81
N VAL A 615 -32.36 12.79 4.61
CA VAL A 615 -32.09 13.95 5.48
C VAL A 615 -33.40 14.52 6.01
N LEU A 616 -33.43 14.91 7.30
CA LEU A 616 -34.59 15.46 8.02
C LEU A 616 -34.39 16.91 8.49
#